data_AF-A0A380FY16-F1
#
_entry.id   AF-A0A380FY16-F1
#
_cell.length_a   1.000
_cell.length_b   1.000
_cell.length_c   1.000
_cell.angle_alpha   90.00
_cell.angle_beta   90.00
_cell.angle_gamma   90.00
#
_symmetry.space_group_name_H-M   'P 1'
#
loop_
_entity.id
_entity.type
_entity.pdbx_description
1 polymer ?
#
loop_
_entity_poly.entity_id
_entity_poly.type
_entity_poly.pdbx_seq_one_letter_code
_entity_poly.pdbx_strand_id
1 'polypeptide(L)'
;MPENYNYQANQQIINDNNDDARLMSMLIFLLGFFTSIIGPIILWAIKRNDARLIDQAGKNYFNMVISYFIWNVIIGILFIPVFAGFAVNNDTLSIFLGLLVVILFIALFVLSILYFIFHIVACVKYFGGKEYVVPLSIRFFK
;
A
#
# COMPACT_ATOMS: atom_id res chain seq x y z
N MET A 1 19.47 -25.83 -38.04
CA MET A 1 18.95 -24.46 -38.23
C MET A 1 17.60 -24.19 -37.57
N PRO A 2 16.61 -25.10 -37.48
CA PRO A 2 15.31 -24.80 -36.84
C PRO A 2 15.31 -24.80 -35.29
N GLU A 3 16.25 -25.48 -34.64
CA GLU A 3 16.36 -25.51 -33.18
C GLU A 3 16.60 -24.12 -32.57
N ASN A 4 17.59 -23.38 -33.07
CA ASN A 4 17.91 -22.02 -32.58
C ASN A 4 16.73 -21.05 -32.66
N TYR A 5 15.87 -21.20 -33.67
CA TYR A 5 14.64 -20.41 -33.80
C TYR A 5 13.66 -20.72 -32.66
N ASN A 6 13.44 -22.01 -32.36
CA ASN A 6 12.57 -22.42 -31.27
C ASN A 6 13.09 -21.97 -29.90
N TYR A 7 14.42 -21.99 -29.69
CA TYR A 7 15.04 -21.46 -28.46
C TYR A 7 14.82 -19.94 -28.32
N GLN A 8 15.01 -19.18 -29.40
CA GLN A 8 14.78 -17.73 -29.40
C GLN A 8 13.30 -17.39 -29.16
N ALA A 9 12.39 -18.11 -29.80
CA ALA A 9 10.95 -17.92 -29.61
C ALA A 9 10.53 -18.21 -28.15
N ASN A 10 11.03 -19.28 -27.55
CA ASN A 10 10.71 -19.62 -26.15
C ASN A 10 11.31 -18.61 -25.16
N GLN A 11 12.55 -18.17 -25.38
CA GLN A 11 13.18 -17.11 -24.58
C GLN A 11 12.35 -15.82 -24.62
N GLN A 12 11.86 -15.45 -25.80
CA GLN A 12 11.01 -14.27 -25.95
C GLN A 12 9.70 -14.41 -25.16
N ILE A 13 9.01 -15.55 -25.26
CA ILE A 13 7.77 -15.80 -24.50
C ILE A 13 8.01 -15.70 -22.98
N ILE A 14 9.12 -16.23 -22.49
CA ILE A 14 9.49 -16.15 -21.06
C ILE A 14 9.72 -14.70 -20.65
N ASN A 15 10.41 -13.92 -21.48
CA ASN A 15 10.67 -12.50 -21.20
C ASN A 15 9.37 -11.68 -21.21
N ASP A 16 8.51 -11.89 -22.21
CA ASP A 16 7.22 -11.21 -22.33
C ASP A 16 6.33 -11.50 -21.10
N ASN A 17 6.24 -12.77 -20.68
CA ASN A 17 5.49 -13.15 -19.47
C ASN A 17 6.06 -12.49 -18.19
N ASN A 18 7.38 -12.36 -18.09
CA ASN A 18 8.03 -11.71 -16.96
C ASN A 18 7.76 -10.20 -16.94
N ASP A 19 7.83 -9.55 -18.10
CA ASP A 19 7.58 -8.12 -18.22
C ASP A 19 6.10 -7.80 -17.97
N ASP A 20 5.18 -8.61 -18.47
CA ASP A 20 3.75 -8.53 -18.15
C ASP A 20 3.51 -8.67 -16.64
N ALA A 21 4.13 -9.65 -15.98
CA ALA A 21 4.00 -9.82 -14.54
C ALA A 21 4.47 -8.58 -13.76
N ARG A 22 5.59 -7.98 -14.17
CA ARG A 22 6.15 -6.77 -13.54
C ARG A 22 5.24 -5.56 -13.73
N LEU A 23 4.73 -5.38 -14.94
CA LEU A 23 3.79 -4.30 -15.28
C LEU A 23 2.49 -4.45 -14.48
N MET A 24 1.88 -5.63 -14.47
CA MET A 24 0.64 -5.87 -13.72
C MET A 24 0.82 -5.66 -12.22
N SER A 25 1.94 -6.13 -11.65
CA SER A 25 2.28 -5.92 -10.24
C SER A 25 2.46 -4.44 -9.90
N MET A 26 3.15 -3.66 -10.73
CA MET A 26 3.26 -2.21 -10.56
C MET A 26 1.89 -1.52 -10.69
N LEU A 27 1.09 -1.93 -11.67
CA LEU A 27 -0.23 -1.36 -11.95
C LEU A 27 -1.19 -1.52 -10.77
N ILE A 28 -1.09 -2.60 -10.00
CA ILE A 28 -1.86 -2.75 -8.74
C ILE A 28 -1.63 -1.53 -7.82
N PHE A 29 -0.37 -1.14 -7.60
CA PHE A 29 -0.06 0.02 -6.74
C PHE A 29 -0.39 1.35 -7.43
N LEU A 30 -0.15 1.47 -8.74
CA LEU A 30 -0.42 2.70 -9.49
C LEU A 30 -1.92 3.00 -9.56
N LEU A 31 -2.74 2.02 -9.96
CA LEU A 31 -4.20 2.13 -9.95
C LEU A 31 -4.73 2.32 -8.53
N GLY A 32 -4.08 1.69 -7.57
CA GLY A 32 -4.40 1.82 -6.16
C GLY A 32 -4.29 3.23 -5.63
N PHE A 33 -3.37 4.03 -6.14
CA PHE A 33 -3.28 5.43 -5.75
C PHE A 33 -4.53 6.23 -6.15
N PHE A 34 -5.09 6.00 -7.35
CA PHE A 34 -6.23 6.77 -7.87
C PHE A 34 -7.59 6.19 -7.50
N THR A 35 -7.67 4.86 -7.36
CA THR A 35 -8.95 4.15 -7.16
C THR A 35 -9.08 3.54 -5.77
N SER A 36 -7.99 3.50 -5.00
CA SER A 36 -7.89 3.01 -3.61
C SER A 36 -8.16 1.52 -3.41
N ILE A 37 -9.24 0.96 -3.96
CA ILE A 37 -9.61 -0.44 -3.74
C ILE A 37 -10.07 -1.09 -5.05
N ILE A 38 -10.93 -0.41 -5.82
CA ILE A 38 -11.65 -1.01 -6.95
C ILE A 38 -10.71 -1.43 -8.09
N GLY A 39 -9.80 -0.56 -8.53
CA GLY A 39 -8.84 -0.89 -9.58
C GLY A 39 -7.92 -2.06 -9.20
N PRO A 40 -7.21 -1.98 -8.06
CA PRO A 40 -6.37 -3.06 -7.56
C PRO A 40 -7.10 -4.39 -7.37
N ILE A 41 -8.33 -4.39 -6.85
CA ILE A 41 -9.03 -5.65 -6.55
C ILE A 41 -9.48 -6.34 -7.83
N ILE A 42 -9.97 -5.58 -8.82
CA ILE A 42 -10.35 -6.14 -10.13
C ILE A 42 -9.11 -6.70 -10.81
N LEU A 43 -8.04 -5.91 -10.89
CA LEU A 43 -6.79 -6.33 -11.52
C LEU A 43 -6.21 -7.58 -10.83
N TRP A 44 -6.13 -7.56 -9.51
CA TRP A 44 -5.64 -8.69 -8.74
C TRP A 44 -6.53 -9.94 -8.89
N ALA A 45 -7.85 -9.81 -8.83
CA ALA A 45 -8.76 -10.94 -8.98
C ALA A 45 -8.60 -11.65 -10.35
N ILE A 46 -8.40 -10.88 -11.42
CA ILE A 46 -8.23 -11.42 -12.77
C ILE A 46 -6.83 -12.03 -12.95
N LYS A 47 -5.78 -11.34 -12.47
CA LYS A 47 -4.39 -11.66 -12.82
C LYS A 47 -3.60 -12.43 -11.76
N ARG A 48 -4.14 -12.65 -10.57
CA ARG A 48 -3.42 -13.31 -9.47
C ARG A 48 -2.93 -14.72 -9.76
N ASN A 49 -3.59 -15.45 -10.65
CA ASN A 49 -3.20 -16.83 -10.98
C ASN A 49 -2.17 -16.90 -12.12
N ASP A 50 -1.88 -15.79 -12.80
CA ASP A 50 -0.96 -15.75 -13.94
C ASP A 50 0.51 -15.79 -13.48
N ALA A 51 0.85 -15.07 -12.40
CA ALA A 51 2.20 -15.04 -11.85
C ALA A 51 2.22 -14.78 -10.34
N ARG A 52 3.16 -15.45 -9.65
CA ARG A 52 3.39 -15.30 -8.20
C ARG A 52 3.66 -13.85 -7.79
N LEU A 53 4.39 -13.10 -8.63
CA LEU A 53 4.71 -11.68 -8.38
C LEU A 53 3.44 -10.82 -8.32
N ILE A 54 2.42 -11.14 -9.13
CA ILE A 54 1.14 -10.42 -9.18
C ILE A 54 0.32 -10.73 -7.93
N ASP A 55 0.23 -12.01 -7.54
CA ASP A 55 -0.48 -12.39 -6.32
C ASP A 55 0.12 -11.70 -5.09
N GLN A 56 1.45 -11.68 -4.98
CA GLN A 56 2.14 -11.02 -3.87
C GLN A 56 2.03 -9.50 -3.90
N ALA A 57 2.04 -8.87 -5.09
CA ALA A 57 1.78 -7.44 -5.22
C ALA A 57 0.41 -7.07 -4.68
N GLY A 58 -0.64 -7.82 -5.06
CA GLY A 58 -1.99 -7.64 -4.53
C GLY A 58 -2.06 -7.83 -3.01
N LYS A 59 -1.49 -8.92 -2.49
CA LYS A 59 -1.46 -9.17 -1.03
C LYS A 59 -0.77 -8.04 -0.27
N ASN A 60 0.40 -7.60 -0.73
CA ASN A 60 1.16 -6.51 -0.08
C ASN A 60 0.42 -5.17 -0.20
N TYR A 61 -0.23 -4.91 -1.33
CA TYR A 61 -1.06 -3.74 -1.53
C TYR A 61 -2.22 -3.69 -0.53
N PHE A 62 -3.01 -4.76 -0.43
CA PHE A 62 -4.15 -4.79 0.49
C PHE A 62 -3.72 -4.83 1.96
N ASN A 63 -2.61 -5.50 2.29
CA ASN A 63 -2.00 -5.40 3.61
C ASN A 63 -1.67 -3.94 3.96
N MET A 64 -1.11 -3.16 3.03
CA MET A 64 -0.85 -1.73 3.22
C MET A 64 -2.16 -0.96 3.40
N VAL A 65 -3.12 -1.06 2.47
CA VAL A 65 -4.39 -0.30 2.54
C VAL A 65 -5.11 -0.53 3.87
N ILE A 66 -5.26 -1.80 4.27
CA ILE A 66 -5.96 -2.17 5.51
C ILE A 66 -5.19 -1.65 6.74
N SER A 67 -3.86 -1.76 6.74
CA SER A 67 -3.06 -1.32 7.89
C SER A 67 -3.08 0.19 8.07
N TYR A 68 -2.92 0.94 6.98
CA TYR A 68 -2.99 2.40 7.05
C TYR A 68 -4.38 2.88 7.42
N PHE A 69 -5.43 2.19 6.97
CA PHE A 69 -6.78 2.45 7.46
C PHE A 69 -6.90 2.23 8.97
N ILE A 70 -6.38 1.11 9.50
CA ILE A 70 -6.37 0.83 10.95
C ILE A 70 -5.60 1.91 11.71
N TRP A 71 -4.43 2.33 11.25
CA TRP A 71 -3.66 3.39 11.91
C TRP A 71 -4.42 4.72 11.97
N ASN A 72 -5.13 5.09 10.89
CA ASN A 72 -6.00 6.26 10.87
C ASN A 72 -7.17 6.12 11.86
N VAL A 73 -7.80 4.94 11.93
CA VAL A 73 -8.90 4.68 12.89
C VAL A 73 -8.40 4.75 14.33
N ILE A 74 -7.23 4.20 14.65
CA ILE A 74 -6.65 4.26 16.00
C ILE A 74 -6.44 5.72 16.41
N ILE A 75 -5.82 6.52 15.55
CA ILE A 75 -5.62 7.95 15.83
C ILE A 75 -6.98 8.66 15.96
N GLY A 76 -7.96 8.35 15.11
CA GLY A 76 -9.32 8.87 15.19
C GLY A 76 -10.02 8.57 16.52
N ILE A 77 -9.88 7.35 17.05
CA ILE A 77 -10.43 6.97 18.35
C ILE A 77 -9.76 7.76 19.49
N LEU A 78 -8.45 8.02 19.39
CA LEU A 78 -7.73 8.81 20.40
C LEU A 78 -8.24 10.25 20.51
N PHE A 79 -8.85 10.81 19.47
CA PHE A 79 -9.48 12.13 19.55
C PHE A 79 -10.69 12.16 20.50
N ILE A 80 -11.42 11.05 20.68
CA ILE A 80 -12.64 11.01 21.50
C ILE A 80 -12.38 11.44 22.96
N PRO A 81 -11.46 10.79 23.71
CA PRO A 81 -11.17 11.22 25.09
C PRO A 81 -10.53 12.61 25.14
N VAL A 82 -9.78 13.00 24.11
CA VAL A 82 -9.15 14.32 24.03
C VAL A 82 -10.22 15.42 23.97
N PHE A 83 -11.22 15.27 23.08
CA PHE A 83 -12.34 16.20 22.99
C PHE A 83 -13.23 16.18 24.24
N ALA A 84 -13.46 15.01 24.84
CA ALA A 84 -14.18 14.93 26.12
C ALA A 84 -13.43 15.68 27.24
N GLY A 85 -12.10 15.62 27.26
CA GLY A 85 -11.27 16.34 28.23
C GLY A 85 -11.38 17.86 28.14
N PHE A 86 -11.65 18.44 26.97
CA PHE A 86 -11.87 19.88 26.83
C PHE A 86 -13.14 20.37 27.56
N ALA A 87 -14.13 19.51 27.78
CA ALA A 87 -15.37 19.87 28.49
C ALA A 87 -15.19 20.02 30.01
N VAL A 88 -14.01 19.69 30.55
CA VAL A 88 -13.72 19.69 31.99
C VAL A 88 -13.48 21.12 32.54
N ASN A 89 -13.51 22.17 31.71
CA ASN A 89 -13.35 23.58 32.12
C ASN A 89 -12.14 23.84 33.04
N ASN A 90 -10.99 23.22 32.72
CA ASN A 90 -9.74 23.41 33.43
C ASN A 90 -8.68 23.98 32.46
N ASP A 91 -8.20 25.19 32.74
CA ASP A 91 -7.28 25.94 31.87
C ASP A 91 -5.95 25.24 31.65
N THR A 92 -5.38 24.62 32.70
CA THR A 92 -4.12 23.90 32.59
C THR A 92 -4.29 22.65 31.72
N LEU A 93 -5.37 21.88 31.94
CA LEU A 93 -5.65 20.67 31.16
C LEU A 93 -5.91 20.98 29.69
N SER A 94 -6.62 22.07 29.38
CA SER A 94 -6.95 22.45 28.01
C SER A 94 -5.70 22.79 27.18
N ILE A 95 -4.69 23.41 27.79
CA ILE A 95 -3.39 23.66 27.13
C ILE A 95 -2.68 22.35 26.76
N PHE A 96 -2.60 21.40 27.70
CA PHE A 96 -1.96 20.10 27.44
C PHE A 96 -2.70 19.29 26.36
N LEU A 97 -4.04 19.27 26.41
CA LEU A 97 -4.86 18.61 25.39
C LEU A 97 -4.70 19.28 24.02
N GLY A 98 -4.58 20.62 23.98
CA GLY A 98 -4.29 21.36 22.76
C GLY A 98 -2.97 20.93 22.11
N LEU A 99 -1.91 20.78 22.89
CA LEU A 99 -0.63 20.26 22.38
C LEU A 99 -0.75 18.81 21.88
N LEU A 100 -1.49 17.96 22.59
CA LEU A 100 -1.74 16.59 22.16
C LEU A 100 -2.50 16.53 20.83
N VAL A 101 -3.50 17.40 20.63
CA VAL A 101 -4.22 17.53 19.35
C VAL A 101 -3.26 17.86 18.21
N VAL A 102 -2.36 18.82 18.42
CA VAL A 102 -1.35 19.19 17.40
C VAL A 102 -0.46 17.99 17.06
N ILE A 103 -0.01 17.22 18.05
CA ILE A 103 0.79 16.01 17.83
C ILE A 103 0.00 14.96 17.03
N LEU A 104 -1.28 14.74 17.34
CA LEU A 104 -2.13 13.81 16.60
C LEU A 104 -2.34 14.25 15.13
N PHE A 105 -2.51 15.54 14.87
CA PHE A 105 -2.57 16.07 13.50
C PHE A 105 -1.25 15.88 12.74
N ILE A 106 -0.10 16.13 13.39
CA ILE A 106 1.21 15.86 12.79
C ILE A 106 1.35 14.37 12.48
N ALA A 107 0.91 13.48 13.37
CA ALA A 107 0.95 12.05 13.13
C ALA A 107 0.11 11.63 11.90
N LEU A 108 -1.10 12.19 11.74
CA LEU A 108 -1.92 11.96 10.54
C LEU A 108 -1.22 12.45 9.28
N PHE A 109 -0.64 13.65 9.31
CA PHE A 109 0.07 14.21 8.16
C PHE A 109 1.29 13.36 7.75
N VAL A 110 2.09 12.94 8.73
CA VAL A 110 3.23 12.03 8.50
C VAL A 110 2.76 10.71 7.92
N LEU A 111 1.67 10.14 8.44
CA LEU A 111 1.12 8.87 7.94
C LEU A 111 0.64 9.00 6.49
N SER A 112 0.02 10.11 6.11
CA SER A 112 -0.38 10.40 4.72
C SER A 112 0.82 10.51 3.78
N ILE A 113 1.89 11.20 4.20
CA ILE A 113 3.13 11.30 3.42
C ILE A 113 3.76 9.92 3.25
N LEU A 114 3.84 9.12 4.31
CA LEU A 114 4.38 7.75 4.25
C LEU A 114 3.56 6.87 3.31
N TYR A 115 2.23 6.93 3.40
CA TYR A 115 1.34 6.20 2.49
C TYR A 115 1.63 6.54 1.02
N PHE A 116 1.78 7.82 0.70
CA PHE A 116 2.12 8.28 -0.65
C PHE A 116 3.50 7.80 -1.10
N ILE A 117 4.54 8.00 -0.28
CA ILE A 117 5.92 7.58 -0.58
C ILE A 117 5.95 6.08 -0.86
N PHE A 118 5.27 5.27 -0.04
CA PHE A 118 5.29 3.82 -0.20
C PHE A 118 4.53 3.32 -1.43
N HIS A 119 3.53 4.04 -1.93
CA HIS A 119 2.93 3.74 -3.25
C HIS A 119 3.99 3.86 -4.34
N ILE A 120 4.72 4.97 -4.38
CA ILE A 120 5.76 5.21 -5.39
C ILE A 120 6.88 4.18 -5.29
N VAL A 121 7.37 3.90 -4.08
CA VAL A 121 8.43 2.91 -3.87
C VAL A 121 7.98 1.50 -4.27
N ALA A 122 6.74 1.13 -3.97
CA ALA A 122 6.19 -0.16 -4.37
C ALA A 122 6.09 -0.26 -5.90
N CYS A 123 5.57 0.77 -6.58
CA CYS A 123 5.54 0.84 -8.04
C CYS A 123 6.92 0.59 -8.64
N VAL A 124 7.95 1.33 -8.19
CA VAL A 124 9.32 1.21 -8.70
C VAL A 124 9.90 -0.19 -8.45
N LYS A 125 9.67 -0.78 -7.27
CA LYS A 125 10.20 -2.11 -6.94
C LYS A 125 9.54 -3.22 -7.76
N TYR A 126 8.22 -3.18 -7.92
CA TYR A 126 7.50 -4.18 -8.71
C TYR A 126 7.75 -4.03 -10.21
N PHE A 127 7.94 -2.80 -10.71
CA PHE A 127 8.45 -2.58 -12.06
C PHE A 127 9.84 -3.23 -12.25
N GLY A 128 10.67 -3.22 -11.21
CA GLY A 128 11.95 -3.94 -11.16
C GLY A 128 11.84 -5.46 -10.96
N GLY A 129 10.64 -6.03 -10.85
CA GLY A 129 10.41 -7.46 -10.58
C GLY A 129 10.72 -7.90 -9.15
N LYS A 130 10.86 -6.95 -8.23
CA LYS A 130 11.19 -7.22 -6.82
C LYS A 130 9.96 -7.09 -5.95
N GLU A 131 9.70 -8.13 -5.15
CA GLU A 131 8.69 -8.08 -4.11
C GLU A 131 9.01 -6.97 -3.10
N TYR A 132 7.96 -6.29 -2.63
CA TYR A 132 8.11 -5.25 -1.63
C TYR A 132 7.03 -5.37 -0.56
N VAL A 133 7.49 -5.63 0.66
CA VAL A 133 6.64 -5.53 1.85
C VAL A 133 6.66 -4.10 2.33
N VAL A 134 5.49 -3.47 2.33
CA VAL A 134 5.37 -2.05 2.68
C VAL A 134 5.58 -1.86 4.19
N PRO A 135 6.41 -0.89 4.64
CA PRO A 135 6.54 -0.59 6.06
C PRO A 135 5.23 -0.13 6.69
N LEU A 136 5.07 -0.42 7.98
CA LEU A 136 3.83 -0.20 8.74
C LEU A 136 2.61 -0.98 8.20
N SER A 137 2.82 -1.95 7.30
CA SER A 137 1.80 -2.92 6.92
C SER A 137 1.84 -4.16 7.80
N ILE A 138 0.68 -4.52 8.33
CA ILE A 138 0.38 -5.77 9.02
C ILE A 138 0.05 -6.81 7.95
N ARG A 139 0.64 -8.01 8.07
CA ARG A 139 0.50 -9.08 7.07
C ARG A 139 -0.75 -9.91 7.34
N PHE A 140 -1.90 -9.47 6.83
CA PHE A 140 -3.15 -10.24 6.87
C PHE A 140 -3.13 -11.38 5.84
N PHE A 141 -2.67 -11.07 4.62
CA PHE A 141 -2.47 -12.04 3.56
C PHE A 141 -0.99 -12.44 3.48
N LYS A 142 -0.72 -13.75 3.49
CA LYS A 142 0.63 -14.34 3.37
C LYS A 142 0.87 -14.89 1.96
#